data_AF-A0A7J3WV25-F1
#
_entry.id   AF-A0A7J3WV25-F1
#
_cell.length_a   1.000
_cell.length_b   1.000
_cell.length_c   1.000
_cell.angle_alpha   90.00
_cell.angle_beta   90.00
_cell.angle_gamma   90.00
#
_symmetry.space_group_name_H-M   'P 1'
#
loop_
_entity.id
_entity.type
_entity.pdbx_description
1 polymer ?
#
loop_
_entity_poly.entity_id
_entity_poly.type
_entity_poly.pdbx_seq_one_letter_code
_entity_poly.pdbx_strand_id
1 'polypeptide(L)'
;SEWISLGLWRWRRPPKWSNVNYKIEERRKYDIKGNEKRVENFLKILGGRKEENLRKDVIYRAINCVGCGVCISKCPQDAIYIKDGRAWIDDSCIGCMKCMDECPVIVFR
;
A
#
# COMPACT_ATOMS: atom_id res chain seq x y z
N SER A 1 -6.84 -9.32 32.09
CA SER A 1 -5.58 -8.61 31.72
C SER A 1 -4.40 -9.54 31.49
N GLU A 2 -4.60 -10.86 31.47
CA GLU A 2 -3.54 -11.89 31.33
C GLU A 2 -2.82 -11.88 29.98
N TRP A 3 -3.50 -11.47 28.91
CA TRP A 3 -2.93 -11.33 27.56
C TRP A 3 -1.87 -10.22 27.46
N ILE A 4 -1.93 -9.24 28.37
CA ILE A 4 -0.96 -8.14 28.47
C ILE A 4 0.32 -8.68 29.12
N SER A 5 0.23 -9.36 30.27
CA SER A 5 1.41 -9.97 30.91
C SER A 5 2.13 -11.00 30.04
N LEU A 6 1.41 -11.66 29.12
CA LEU A 6 1.97 -12.66 28.20
C LEU A 6 2.55 -12.07 26.90
N GLY A 7 2.51 -10.74 26.70
CA GLY A 7 3.09 -10.07 25.54
C GLY A 7 2.43 -10.42 24.19
N LEU A 8 1.22 -10.98 24.21
CA LEU A 8 0.50 -11.46 23.03
C LEU A 8 0.00 -10.33 22.12
N TRP A 9 0.09 -9.06 22.55
CA TRP A 9 -0.14 -7.88 21.69
C TRP A 9 0.94 -7.67 20.63
N ARG A 10 2.10 -8.36 20.71
CA ARG A 10 3.20 -8.18 19.73
C ARG A 10 2.80 -8.53 18.29
N TRP A 11 1.66 -9.19 18.08
CA TRP A 11 1.14 -9.59 16.77
C TRP A 11 -0.16 -8.87 16.36
N ARG A 12 -0.78 -8.06 17.24
CA ARG A 12 -1.98 -7.25 16.95
C ARG A 12 -2.00 -5.97 17.78
N ARG A 13 -2.46 -4.85 17.20
CA ARG A 13 -2.70 -3.61 17.96
C ARG A 13 -3.57 -3.91 19.19
N PRO A 14 -3.25 -3.39 20.39
CA PRO A 14 -4.09 -3.59 21.56
C PRO A 14 -5.52 -3.10 21.28
N PRO A 15 -6.55 -3.77 21.83
CA PRO A 15 -7.94 -3.40 21.62
C PRO A 15 -8.20 -1.95 22.05
N LYS A 16 -9.11 -1.25 21.36
CA LYS A 16 -9.40 0.18 21.59
C LYS A 16 -9.78 0.53 23.05
N TRP A 17 -10.25 -0.45 23.82
CA TRP A 17 -10.66 -0.30 25.21
C TRP A 17 -9.53 -0.48 26.24
N SER A 18 -8.31 -0.84 25.82
CA SER A 18 -7.25 -1.20 26.78
C SER A 18 -6.58 0.00 27.47
N ASN A 19 -6.89 1.24 27.09
CA ASN A 19 -6.27 2.47 27.60
C ASN A 19 -4.72 2.46 27.61
N VAL A 20 -4.10 1.55 26.87
CA VAL A 20 -2.63 1.42 26.77
C VAL A 20 -2.16 2.21 25.55
N ASN A 21 -1.38 3.26 25.80
CA ASN A 21 -0.63 3.95 24.76
C ASN A 21 0.64 3.14 24.44
N TYR A 22 0.79 2.75 23.18
CA TYR A 22 1.99 2.09 22.68
C TYR A 22 2.50 2.83 21.43
N LYS A 23 3.82 2.88 21.27
CA LYS A 23 4.49 3.38 20.07
C LYS A 23 5.31 2.25 19.47
N ILE A 24 5.21 2.05 18.16
CA ILE A 24 6.09 1.11 17.45
C ILE A 24 7.33 1.92 17.07
N GLU A 25 8.39 1.81 17.87
CA GLU A 25 9.61 2.61 17.69
C GLU A 25 10.56 2.00 16.65
N GLU A 26 10.57 0.67 16.49
CA GLU A 26 11.46 0.00 15.53
C GLU A 26 10.74 -1.06 14.69
N ARG A 27 10.95 -1.00 13.36
CA ARG A 27 10.72 -2.14 12.47
C ARG A 27 11.71 -3.24 12.86
N ARG A 28 11.21 -4.42 13.25
CA ARG A 28 12.04 -5.61 13.50
C ARG A 28 12.98 -5.83 12.31
N LYS A 29 14.28 -5.59 12.50
CA LYS A 29 15.31 -5.98 11.55
C LYS A 29 15.64 -7.46 11.83
N TYR A 30 15.33 -8.32 10.87
CA TYR A 30 15.73 -9.71 10.93
C TYR A 30 17.10 -9.84 10.24
N ASP A 31 18.10 -10.33 10.97
CA ASP A 31 19.40 -10.66 10.41
C ASP A 31 19.34 -12.10 9.89
N ILE A 32 19.01 -12.25 8.61
CA ILE A 32 18.86 -13.56 7.96
C ILE A 32 20.27 -14.02 7.55
N LYS A 33 20.89 -14.90 8.34
CA LYS A 33 22.19 -15.47 8.01
C LYS A 33 22.03 -16.67 7.09
N GLY A 34 22.61 -16.58 5.89
CA GLY A 34 22.61 -17.63 4.88
C GLY A 34 21.64 -17.37 3.73
N ASN A 35 22.11 -17.65 2.50
CA ASN A 35 21.36 -17.48 1.25
C ASN A 35 21.02 -16.01 0.90
N GLU A 36 21.98 -15.11 1.16
CA GLU A 36 21.89 -13.66 0.93
C GLU A 36 21.41 -13.33 -0.48
N LYS A 37 21.91 -14.03 -1.52
CA LYS A 37 21.45 -13.86 -2.91
C LYS A 37 19.96 -14.17 -3.10
N ARG A 38 19.44 -15.18 -2.39
CA ARG A 38 18.02 -15.54 -2.44
C ARG A 38 17.18 -14.54 -1.69
N VAL A 39 17.67 -14.02 -0.56
CA VAL A 39 17.02 -12.95 0.20
C VAL A 39 16.99 -11.66 -0.63
N GLU A 40 18.09 -11.27 -1.27
CA GLU A 40 18.13 -10.11 -2.18
C GLU A 40 17.18 -10.27 -3.36
N ASN A 41 17.18 -11.43 -4.02
CA ASN A 41 16.27 -11.69 -5.12
C ASN A 41 14.82 -11.65 -4.65
N PHE A 42 14.54 -12.20 -3.47
CA PHE A 42 13.21 -12.14 -2.86
C PHE A 42 12.82 -10.70 -2.49
N LEU A 43 13.74 -9.88 -1.97
CA LEU A 43 13.52 -8.47 -1.66
C LEU A 43 13.34 -7.61 -2.92
N LYS A 44 14.01 -7.94 -4.03
CA LYS A 44 13.80 -7.30 -5.34
C LYS A 44 12.41 -7.63 -5.90
N ILE A 45 11.95 -8.87 -5.74
CA ILE A 45 10.58 -9.29 -6.09
C ILE A 45 9.55 -8.63 -5.18
N LEU A 46 9.83 -8.57 -3.86
CA LEU A 46 9.02 -7.90 -2.85
C LEU A 46 9.15 -6.38 -2.87
N GLY A 47 9.92 -5.80 -3.80
CA GLY A 47 10.15 -4.37 -3.98
C GLY A 47 8.91 -3.60 -4.43
N GLY A 48 7.74 -3.95 -3.90
CA GLY A 48 6.56 -3.12 -3.91
C GLY A 48 6.85 -1.79 -3.23
N ARG A 49 6.33 -0.73 -3.84
CA ARG A 49 6.39 0.68 -3.45
C ARG A 49 6.48 0.86 -1.91
N LYS A 50 7.45 1.66 -1.44
CA LYS A 50 7.54 2.05 -0.01
C LYS A 50 6.19 2.65 0.43
N GLU A 51 5.63 2.12 1.50
CA GLU A 51 4.28 2.43 2.02
C GLU A 51 4.05 3.94 2.28
N GLU A 52 5.11 4.67 2.61
CA GLU A 52 5.07 6.12 2.83
C GLU A 52 4.78 6.94 1.55
N ASN A 53 5.23 6.47 0.38
CA ASN A 53 4.99 7.16 -0.89
C ASN A 53 3.59 6.89 -1.44
N LEU A 54 3.02 5.73 -1.12
CA LEU A 54 1.72 5.31 -1.63
C LEU A 54 0.60 6.28 -1.25
N ARG A 55 0.55 6.72 0.03
CA ARG A 55 -0.48 7.67 0.49
C ARG A 55 -0.40 9.01 -0.23
N LYS A 56 0.82 9.49 -0.47
CA LYS A 56 1.07 10.74 -1.20
C LYS A 56 0.63 10.63 -2.65
N ASP A 57 1.00 9.54 -3.33
CA ASP A 57 0.64 9.29 -4.72
C ASP A 57 -0.89 9.21 -4.89
N VAL A 58 -1.60 8.54 -3.97
CA VAL A 58 -3.07 8.44 -4.03
C VAL A 58 -3.73 9.81 -3.93
N ILE A 59 -3.33 10.63 -2.94
CA ILE A 59 -3.86 11.99 -2.77
C ILE A 59 -3.51 12.86 -3.98
N TYR A 60 -2.25 12.80 -4.44
CA TYR A 60 -1.77 13.60 -5.56
C TYR A 60 -2.51 13.27 -6.86
N ARG A 61 -2.72 11.98 -7.17
CA ARG A 61 -3.52 11.55 -8.32
C ARG A 61 -4.96 12.05 -8.21
N ALA A 62 -5.58 11.98 -7.03
CA ALA A 62 -6.96 12.38 -6.85
C ALA A 62 -7.16 13.88 -7.16
N ILE A 63 -6.21 14.72 -6.77
CA ILE A 63 -6.26 16.18 -7.00
C ILE A 63 -5.95 16.52 -8.47
N ASN A 64 -4.92 15.89 -9.05
CA ASN A 64 -4.40 16.25 -10.37
C ASN A 64 -4.94 15.36 -11.51
N CYS A 65 -6.00 14.59 -11.27
CA CYS A 65 -6.59 13.75 -12.31
C CYS A 65 -7.19 14.61 -13.43
N VAL A 66 -6.70 14.40 -14.66
CA VAL A 66 -7.17 15.09 -15.87
C VAL A 66 -8.10 14.23 -16.73
N GLY A 67 -8.52 13.06 -16.24
CA GLY A 67 -9.45 12.19 -16.98
C GLY A 67 -8.88 11.53 -18.23
N CYS A 68 -7.56 11.36 -18.35
CA CYS A 68 -6.91 10.85 -19.57
C CYS A 68 -7.28 9.41 -19.97
N GLY A 69 -7.92 8.63 -19.09
CA GLY A 69 -8.42 7.29 -19.41
C GLY A 69 -7.38 6.15 -19.46
N VAL A 70 -6.07 6.44 -19.36
CA VAL A 70 -5.00 5.41 -19.39
C VAL A 70 -5.21 4.30 -18.36
N CYS A 71 -5.78 4.63 -17.21
CA CYS A 71 -6.06 3.64 -16.15
C CYS A 71 -7.14 2.62 -16.50
N ILE A 72 -8.06 2.95 -17.42
CA ILE A 72 -9.14 2.04 -17.83
C ILE A 72 -8.54 0.81 -18.51
N SER A 73 -7.69 1.01 -19.52
CA SER A 73 -7.07 -0.09 -20.28
C SER A 73 -6.11 -0.96 -19.47
N LYS A 74 -5.67 -0.49 -18.29
CA LYS A 74 -4.75 -1.20 -17.41
C LYS A 74 -5.46 -1.95 -16.30
N CYS A 75 -6.75 -1.71 -16.08
CA CYS A 75 -7.52 -2.38 -15.05
C CYS A 75 -7.90 -3.79 -15.52
N PRO A 76 -7.42 -4.88 -14.88
CA PRO A 76 -7.78 -6.24 -15.28
C PRO A 76 -9.19 -6.66 -14.86
N GLN A 77 -9.91 -5.81 -14.13
CA GLN A 77 -11.27 -6.05 -13.66
C GLN A 77 -12.28 -5.10 -14.28
N ASP A 78 -11.84 -4.23 -15.21
CA ASP A 78 -12.66 -3.18 -15.81
C ASP A 78 -13.39 -2.26 -14.79
N ALA A 79 -12.86 -2.21 -13.56
CA ALA A 79 -13.40 -1.50 -12.40
C ALA A 79 -13.30 0.04 -12.46
N ILE A 80 -12.85 0.61 -13.58
CA ILE A 80 -12.51 2.05 -13.69
C ILE A 80 -13.27 2.67 -14.86
N TYR A 81 -13.91 3.81 -14.61
CA TYR A 81 -14.62 4.59 -15.62
C TYR A 81 -14.32 6.10 -15.45
N ILE A 82 -14.53 6.89 -16.51
CA ILE A 82 -14.42 8.35 -16.44
C ILE A 82 -15.80 8.96 -16.24
N LYS A 83 -15.93 9.85 -15.26
CA LYS A 83 -17.12 10.67 -15.01
C LYS A 83 -16.69 12.05 -14.52
N ASP A 84 -17.31 13.10 -15.07
CA ASP A 84 -17.01 14.50 -14.76
C ASP A 84 -15.52 14.86 -14.91
N GLY A 85 -14.89 14.35 -15.98
CA GLY A 85 -13.48 14.58 -16.28
C GLY A 85 -12.49 13.90 -15.32
N ARG A 86 -12.95 13.00 -14.45
CA ARG A 86 -12.11 12.28 -13.48
C ARG A 86 -12.34 10.77 -13.52
N ALA A 87 -11.34 10.02 -13.10
CA ALA A 87 -11.44 8.58 -12.96
C ALA A 87 -12.18 8.20 -11.67
N TRP A 88 -13.18 7.33 -11.80
CA TRP A 88 -13.93 6.72 -10.71
C TRP A 88 -13.64 5.22 -10.69
N ILE A 89 -13.66 4.65 -9.48
CA ILE A 89 -13.34 3.24 -9.23
C ILE A 89 -14.57 2.62 -8.55
N ASP A 90 -15.01 1.46 -9.04
CA ASP A 90 -16.12 0.70 -8.47
C ASP A 90 -15.66 -0.30 -7.40
N ASP A 91 -16.62 -1.05 -6.85
CA ASP A 91 -16.40 -2.06 -5.82
C ASP A 91 -15.74 -3.35 -6.36
N SER A 92 -15.65 -3.54 -7.67
CA SER A 92 -14.96 -4.67 -8.32
C SER A 92 -13.43 -4.53 -8.26
N CYS A 93 -12.92 -3.41 -7.76
CA CYS A 93 -11.49 -3.15 -7.62
C CYS A 93 -10.83 -4.05 -6.56
N ILE A 94 -9.89 -4.89 -7.00
CA ILE A 94 -9.10 -5.78 -6.13
C ILE A 94 -7.84 -5.13 -5.52
N GLY A 95 -7.63 -3.83 -5.74
CA GLY A 95 -6.49 -3.11 -5.18
C GLY A 95 -5.12 -3.49 -5.77
N CYS A 96 -5.04 -3.97 -7.02
CA CYS A 96 -3.79 -4.43 -7.64
C CYS A 96 -2.79 -3.32 -8.03
N MET A 97 -3.17 -2.05 -7.92
CA MET A 97 -2.34 -0.85 -8.17
C MET A 97 -1.76 -0.64 -9.58
N LYS A 98 -2.01 -1.53 -10.54
CA LYS A 98 -1.54 -1.38 -11.94
C LYS A 98 -1.91 -0.04 -12.58
N CYS A 99 -3.08 0.50 -12.25
CA CYS A 99 -3.54 1.79 -12.76
C CYS A 99 -2.72 2.99 -12.26
N MET A 100 -1.99 2.83 -11.16
CA MET A 100 -1.12 3.86 -10.58
C MET A 100 0.27 3.86 -11.24
N ASP A 101 0.76 2.70 -11.69
CA ASP A 101 2.10 2.57 -12.31
C ASP A 101 2.20 3.33 -13.63
N GLU A 102 1.10 3.39 -14.38
CA GLU A 102 1.04 3.97 -15.74
C GLU A 102 0.43 5.37 -15.74
N CYS A 103 0.11 5.93 -14.57
CA CYS A 103 -0.56 7.21 -14.48
C CYS A 103 0.42 8.35 -14.83
N PRO A 104 0.19 9.15 -15.89
CA PRO A 104 1.12 10.20 -16.28
C PRO A 104 1.34 11.24 -15.16
N VAL A 105 0.27 11.52 -14.40
CA VAL A 105 0.30 12.41 -13.24
C VAL A 105 1.24 11.90 -12.14
N ILE A 106 1.42 10.58 -12.00
CA ILE A 106 2.30 10.00 -10.99
C ILE A 106 3.71 9.79 -11.52
N VAL A 107 3.84 9.37 -12.79
CA VAL A 107 5.13 9.08 -13.42
C VAL A 107 5.91 10.36 -13.72
N PHE A 108 5.24 11.42 -14.17
CA PHE A 108 5.86 12.69 -14.59
C PHE A 108 5.64 13.84 -13.59
N ARG A 109 5.52 13.51 -12.29
CA ARG A 109 5.30 14.49 -11.21
C ARG A 109 6.46 15.45 -10.97
#